data_AF-K0KLP8-F1
#
_entry.id   AF-K0KLP8-F1
#
_cell.length_a   1.000
_cell.length_b   1.000
_cell.length_c   1.000
_cell.angle_alpha   90.00
_cell.angle_beta   90.00
_cell.angle_gamma   90.00
#
_symmetry.space_group_name_H-M   'P 1'
#
loop_
_entity.id
_entity.type
_entity.pdbx_description
1 polymer ?
#
loop_
_entity_poly.entity_id
_entity_poly.type
_entity_poly.pdbx_seq_one_letter_code
_entity_poly.pdbx_strand_id
1 'polypeptide(L)'
;MFITTVLVLPLPLRFRKQSLKTYEFLFSSREVKTSVYISLTLVGLLFIDSFQKNFKFKTSNTYDPRYLQSSYNQTPDVMARIFYNQRNLYISGAVLFFGIAIPTVFNIIRRLIKYEEFNLEKTSKEVRDAKVKELNDELTKKEQDIETFKKQKKSLEKAYDELSEKLNKTSGVVTDKKSD
;
A
#
# COMPACT_ATOMS: atom_id res chain seq x y z
N MET A 1 -7.45 -14.95 20.35
CA MET A 1 -5.99 -14.84 20.51
C MET A 1 -5.23 -15.24 19.25
N PHE A 2 -5.48 -16.41 18.64
CA PHE A 2 -4.81 -16.74 17.35
C PHE A 2 -5.24 -15.83 16.18
N ILE A 3 -6.54 -15.56 16.07
CA ILE A 3 -7.11 -14.68 15.02
C ILE A 3 -6.56 -13.25 15.07
N THR A 4 -6.28 -12.73 16.26
CA THR A 4 -5.72 -11.38 16.44
C THR A 4 -4.26 -11.30 16.07
N THR A 5 -3.49 -12.33 16.40
CA THR A 5 -2.08 -12.41 16.02
C THR A 5 -1.92 -12.56 14.51
N VAL A 6 -2.80 -13.32 13.86
CA VAL A 6 -2.83 -13.46 12.39
C VAL A 6 -3.28 -12.17 11.71
N LEU A 7 -4.22 -11.41 12.29
CA LEU A 7 -4.67 -10.12 11.74
C LEU A 7 -3.65 -8.98 11.92
N VAL A 8 -2.84 -9.03 12.99
CA VAL A 8 -1.77 -8.05 13.30
C VAL A 8 -0.48 -8.34 12.53
N LEU A 9 -0.32 -9.53 11.95
CA LEU A 9 0.85 -9.84 11.13
C LEU A 9 0.92 -8.85 9.94
N PRO A 10 2.11 -8.33 9.59
CA PRO A 10 2.27 -7.57 8.35
C PRO A 10 2.05 -8.52 7.15
N LEU A 11 0.81 -8.67 6.70
CA LEU A 11 0.47 -9.55 5.58
C LEU A 11 1.11 -9.07 4.26
N PRO A 12 1.43 -9.98 3.32
CA PRO A 12 1.89 -9.64 1.99
C PRO A 12 0.87 -8.79 1.22
N LEU A 13 1.34 -7.96 0.29
CA LEU A 13 0.57 -6.90 -0.36
C LEU A 13 -0.64 -7.36 -1.15
N ARG A 14 -0.54 -8.55 -1.76
CA ARG A 14 -1.66 -9.17 -2.47
C ARG A 14 -2.82 -9.43 -1.52
N PHE A 15 -2.53 -9.98 -0.34
CA PHE A 15 -3.52 -10.24 0.69
C PHE A 15 -4.05 -8.96 1.33
N ARG A 16 -3.23 -7.90 1.47
CA ARG A 16 -3.69 -6.58 1.95
C ARG A 16 -4.69 -5.93 1.01
N LYS A 17 -4.42 -5.94 -0.31
CA LYS A 17 -5.35 -5.37 -1.30
C LYS A 17 -6.64 -6.19 -1.39
N GLN A 18 -6.54 -7.51 -1.30
CA GLN A 18 -7.70 -8.40 -1.32
C GLN A 18 -8.56 -8.25 -0.06
N SER A 19 -7.95 -8.23 1.14
CA SER A 19 -8.68 -8.03 2.39
C SER A 19 -9.33 -6.66 2.47
N LEU A 20 -8.66 -5.60 1.98
CA LEU A 20 -9.26 -4.27 1.90
C LEU A 20 -10.45 -4.23 0.95
N LYS A 21 -10.36 -4.84 -0.24
CA LYS A 21 -11.49 -4.93 -1.19
C LYS A 21 -12.67 -5.69 -0.60
N THR A 22 -12.43 -6.83 0.05
CA THR A 22 -13.50 -7.60 0.70
C THR A 22 -14.13 -6.82 1.84
N TYR A 23 -13.33 -6.11 2.65
CA TYR A 23 -13.83 -5.24 3.71
C TYR A 23 -14.65 -4.07 3.15
N GLU A 24 -14.14 -3.36 2.14
CA GLU A 24 -14.86 -2.25 1.50
C GLU A 24 -16.14 -2.72 0.81
N PHE A 25 -16.16 -3.93 0.26
CA PHE A 25 -17.37 -4.54 -0.31
C PHE A 25 -18.40 -4.86 0.77
N LEU A 26 -18.00 -5.55 1.85
CA LEU A 26 -18.88 -5.91 2.97
C LEU A 26 -19.45 -4.69 3.68
N PHE A 27 -18.62 -3.66 3.86
CA PHE A 27 -19.00 -2.39 4.49
C PHE A 27 -19.30 -1.30 3.45
N SER A 28 -19.68 -1.66 2.23
CA SER A 28 -20.01 -0.66 1.20
C SER A 28 -21.35 0.01 1.50
N SER A 29 -22.34 -0.81 1.87
CA SER A 29 -23.72 -0.36 2.08
C SER A 29 -23.89 0.42 3.39
N ARG A 30 -24.72 1.46 3.34
CA ARG A 30 -25.05 2.28 4.50
C ARG A 30 -25.84 1.49 5.55
N GLU A 31 -26.66 0.54 5.11
CA GLU A 31 -27.48 -0.31 5.96
C GLU A 31 -26.63 -1.21 6.88
N VAL A 32 -25.59 -1.85 6.33
CA VAL A 32 -24.69 -2.71 7.10
C VAL A 32 -23.92 -1.90 8.13
N LYS A 33 -23.42 -0.71 7.76
CA LYS A 33 -22.73 0.18 8.72
C LYS A 33 -23.62 0.51 9.90
N THR A 34 -24.86 0.94 9.64
CA THR A 34 -25.82 1.28 10.69
C THR A 34 -26.12 0.08 11.58
N SER A 35 -26.34 -1.10 11.00
CA SER A 35 -26.57 -2.34 11.75
C SER A 35 -25.39 -2.70 12.66
N VAL A 36 -24.16 -2.53 12.18
CA VAL A 36 -22.95 -2.77 12.98
C VAL A 36 -22.82 -1.76 14.12
N TYR A 37 -23.07 -0.47 13.89
CA TYR A 37 -23.05 0.53 14.96
C TYR A 37 -24.11 0.28 16.04
N ILE A 38 -25.32 -0.11 15.64
CA ILE A 38 -26.39 -0.47 16.57
C ILE A 38 -25.98 -1.70 17.38
N SER A 39 -25.50 -2.76 16.70
CA SER A 39 -25.04 -4.00 17.36
C SER A 39 -23.90 -3.72 18.33
N LEU A 40 -22.92 -2.90 17.93
CA LEU A 40 -21.80 -2.51 18.78
C LEU A 40 -22.26 -1.72 20.01
N THR A 41 -23.26 -0.85 19.85
CA THR A 41 -23.85 -0.08 20.95
C THR A 41 -24.60 -0.99 21.93
N LEU A 42 -25.38 -1.96 21.43
CA LEU A 42 -26.06 -2.95 22.27
C LEU A 42 -25.08 -3.81 23.06
N VAL A 43 -24.01 -4.28 22.42
CA VAL A 43 -22.92 -5.00 23.10
C VAL A 43 -22.23 -4.08 24.12
N GLY A 44 -22.08 -2.80 23.82
CA GLY A 44 -21.58 -1.77 24.74
C GLY A 44 -22.41 -1.66 26.03
N LEU A 45 -23.73 -1.64 25.90
CA LEU A 45 -24.64 -1.63 27.04
C LEU A 45 -24.53 -2.93 27.87
N LEU A 46 -24.47 -4.10 27.22
CA LEU A 46 -24.28 -5.39 27.90
C LEU A 46 -22.93 -5.47 28.62
N PHE A 47 -21.89 -4.88 28.03
CA PHE A 47 -20.57 -4.79 28.66
C PHE A 47 -20.61 -3.92 29.91
N ILE A 48 -21.21 -2.72 29.83
CA ILE A 48 -21.33 -1.81 30.98
C ILE A 48 -22.13 -2.46 32.11
N ASP A 49 -23.25 -3.12 31.80
CA ASP A 49 -24.05 -3.87 32.78
C ASP A 49 -23.23 -4.98 33.46
N SER A 50 -22.51 -5.78 32.66
CA SER A 50 -21.63 -6.84 33.17
C SER A 50 -20.47 -6.28 33.99
N PHE A 51 -19.92 -5.13 33.60
CA PHE A 51 -18.79 -4.46 34.25
C PHE A 51 -19.19 -3.93 35.63
N GLN A 52 -20.32 -3.22 35.70
CA GLN A 52 -20.84 -2.71 36.97
C GLN A 52 -21.17 -3.85 37.95
N LYS A 53 -21.75 -4.95 37.47
CA LYS A 53 -22.03 -6.14 38.30
C LYS A 53 -20.75 -6.76 38.85
N ASN A 54 -19.76 -7.03 38.00
CA ASN A 54 -18.47 -7.59 38.42
C ASN A 54 -17.73 -6.67 39.41
N PHE A 55 -17.79 -5.35 39.21
CA PHE A 55 -17.16 -4.39 40.11
C PHE A 55 -17.84 -4.36 41.49
N LYS A 56 -19.18 -4.36 41.53
CA LYS A 56 -19.95 -4.47 42.77
C LYS A 56 -19.62 -5.74 43.55
N PHE A 57 -19.57 -6.90 42.88
CA PHE A 57 -19.22 -8.17 43.51
C PHE A 57 -17.80 -8.18 44.09
N LYS A 58 -16.84 -7.47 43.47
CA LYS A 58 -15.46 -7.33 43.98
C LYS A 58 -15.35 -6.36 45.16
N THR A 59 -16.18 -5.32 45.20
CA THR A 59 -16.22 -4.32 46.28
C THR A 59 -16.97 -4.82 47.51
N SER A 60 -18.00 -5.65 47.34
CA SER A 60 -18.64 -6.35 48.45
C SER A 60 -17.68 -7.42 49.01
N ASN A 61 -17.62 -7.60 50.35
CA ASN A 61 -16.85 -8.64 51.06
C ASN A 61 -17.22 -10.11 50.70
N THR A 62 -17.94 -10.32 49.61
CA THR A 62 -18.28 -11.61 49.02
C THR A 62 -17.04 -12.43 48.63
N TYR A 63 -15.87 -11.80 48.45
CA TYR A 63 -14.59 -12.47 48.17
C TYR A 63 -13.62 -12.51 49.35
N ASP A 64 -13.97 -11.95 50.52
CA ASP A 64 -13.07 -11.98 51.68
C ASP A 64 -13.13 -13.35 52.36
N PRO A 65 -12.03 -14.13 52.41
CA PRO A 65 -11.99 -15.44 53.06
C PRO A 65 -12.44 -15.40 54.53
N ARG A 66 -12.36 -14.24 55.20
CA ARG A 66 -12.85 -14.06 56.58
C ARG A 66 -14.36 -13.88 56.70
N TYR A 67 -15.04 -13.39 55.66
CA TYR A 67 -16.51 -13.28 55.60
C TYR A 67 -17.16 -14.47 54.88
N LEU A 68 -16.37 -15.24 54.10
CA LEU A 68 -16.74 -16.52 53.49
C LEU A 68 -17.09 -17.60 54.52
N GLN A 69 -16.54 -17.52 55.75
CA GLN A 69 -16.80 -18.51 56.81
C GLN A 69 -18.09 -18.20 57.61
N SER A 70 -18.51 -16.93 57.67
CA SER A 70 -19.74 -16.51 58.38
C SER A 70 -20.99 -16.53 57.51
N SER A 71 -20.85 -16.68 56.20
CA SER A 71 -21.96 -16.84 55.27
C SER A 71 -22.01 -18.30 54.81
N TYR A 72 -22.58 -19.16 55.65
CA TYR A 72 -22.87 -20.58 55.40
C TYR A 72 -23.75 -20.85 54.15
N ASN A 73 -24.11 -19.82 53.38
CA ASN A 73 -25.03 -19.88 52.25
C ASN A 73 -24.50 -19.09 51.04
N GLN A 74 -23.24 -19.30 50.61
CA GLN A 74 -22.93 -19.16 49.18
C GLN A 74 -23.57 -20.36 48.47
N THR A 75 -24.89 -20.31 48.32
CA THR A 75 -25.63 -21.32 47.60
C THR A 75 -25.07 -21.41 46.16
N PRO A 76 -25.01 -22.61 45.55
CA PRO A 76 -24.41 -22.80 44.22
C PRO A 76 -24.91 -21.83 43.13
N ASP A 77 -26.10 -21.26 43.29
CA ASP A 77 -26.66 -20.23 42.42
C ASP A 77 -25.92 -18.89 42.48
N VAL A 78 -25.39 -18.47 43.63
CA VAL A 78 -24.63 -17.22 43.75
C VAL A 78 -23.30 -17.34 43.01
N MET A 79 -22.61 -18.46 43.17
CA MET A 79 -21.37 -18.74 42.46
C MET A 79 -21.62 -18.88 40.95
N ALA A 80 -22.71 -19.53 40.54
CA ALA A 80 -23.12 -19.61 39.14
C ALA A 80 -23.40 -18.23 38.52
N ARG A 81 -24.06 -17.32 39.26
CA ARG A 81 -24.31 -15.93 38.81
C ARG A 81 -23.02 -15.14 38.62
N ILE A 82 -22.03 -15.33 39.49
CA ILE A 82 -20.71 -14.70 39.36
C ILE A 82 -20.02 -15.18 38.08
N PHE A 83 -19.93 -16.50 37.87
CA PHE A 83 -19.33 -17.07 36.66
C PHE A 83 -20.03 -16.58 35.39
N TYR A 84 -21.36 -16.50 35.40
CA TYR A 84 -22.13 -15.98 34.27
C TYR A 84 -21.78 -14.53 33.93
N ASN A 85 -21.72 -13.66 34.94
CA ASN A 85 -21.38 -12.25 34.73
C ASN A 85 -19.91 -12.06 34.33
N GLN A 86 -18.99 -12.83 34.89
CA GLN A 86 -17.57 -12.81 34.50
C GLN A 86 -17.41 -13.24 33.04
N ARG A 87 -18.16 -14.27 32.62
CA ARG A 87 -18.18 -14.74 31.24
C ARG A 87 -18.65 -13.68 30.26
N ASN A 88 -19.81 -13.11 30.56
CA ASN A 88 -20.40 -12.10 29.69
C ASN A 88 -19.52 -10.85 29.61
N LEU A 89 -18.82 -10.50 30.69
CA LEU A 89 -17.87 -9.37 30.70
C LEU A 89 -16.71 -9.58 29.72
N TYR A 90 -16.03 -10.72 29.75
CA TYR A 90 -14.87 -10.91 28.87
C TYR A 90 -15.29 -11.09 27.41
N ILE A 91 -16.43 -11.75 27.13
CA ILE A 91 -16.94 -11.93 25.76
C ILE A 91 -17.33 -10.58 25.17
N SER A 92 -18.16 -9.80 25.87
CA SER A 92 -18.59 -8.48 25.40
C SER A 92 -17.40 -7.51 25.28
N GLY A 93 -16.45 -7.57 26.21
CA GLY A 93 -15.21 -6.79 26.14
C GLY A 93 -14.36 -7.13 24.92
N ALA A 94 -14.24 -8.41 24.57
CA ALA A 94 -13.52 -8.84 23.37
C ALA A 94 -14.21 -8.36 22.09
N VAL A 95 -15.55 -8.42 22.01
CA VAL A 95 -16.31 -7.92 20.86
C VAL A 95 -16.12 -6.42 20.69
N LEU A 96 -16.20 -5.64 21.77
CA LEU A 96 -15.96 -4.19 21.73
C LEU A 96 -14.53 -3.85 21.29
N PHE A 97 -13.54 -4.56 21.84
CA PHE A 97 -12.15 -4.42 21.43
C PHE A 97 -11.98 -4.65 19.93
N PHE A 98 -12.58 -5.71 19.37
CA PHE A 98 -12.54 -5.93 17.92
C PHE A 98 -13.32 -4.91 17.11
N GLY A 99 -14.45 -4.42 17.63
CA GLY A 99 -15.21 -3.34 17.01
C GLY A 99 -14.38 -2.09 16.75
N ILE A 100 -13.40 -1.80 17.61
CA ILE A 100 -12.48 -0.65 17.48
C ILE A 100 -11.18 -1.03 16.74
N ALA A 101 -10.61 -2.20 17.04
CA ALA A 101 -9.34 -2.64 16.47
C ALA A 101 -9.42 -2.89 14.96
N ILE A 102 -10.50 -3.52 14.47
CA ILE A 102 -10.70 -3.83 13.05
C ILE A 102 -10.64 -2.58 12.17
N PRO A 103 -11.47 -1.54 12.38
CA PRO A 103 -11.42 -0.35 11.54
C PRO A 103 -10.09 0.40 11.64
N THR A 104 -9.43 0.36 12.81
CA THR A 104 -8.10 0.95 13.02
C THR A 104 -7.06 0.26 12.14
N VAL A 105 -7.02 -1.07 12.14
CA VAL A 105 -6.10 -1.86 11.31
C VAL A 105 -6.36 -1.62 9.82
N PHE A 106 -7.62 -1.62 9.37
CA PHE A 106 -7.95 -1.34 7.96
C PHE A 106 -7.55 0.08 7.53
N ASN A 107 -7.66 1.08 8.40
CA ASN A 107 -7.17 2.43 8.13
C ASN A 107 -5.64 2.48 7.98
N ILE A 108 -4.90 1.76 8.82
CA ILE A 108 -3.45 1.64 8.71
C ILE A 108 -3.06 0.95 7.40
N ILE A 109 -3.72 -0.17 7.07
CA ILE A 109 -3.49 -0.90 5.81
C ILE A 109 -3.75 -0.01 4.60
N ARG A 110 -4.85 0.77 4.60
CA ARG A 110 -5.17 1.71 3.52
C ARG A 110 -4.06 2.76 3.33
N ARG A 111 -3.55 3.33 4.42
CA ARG A 111 -2.43 4.30 4.39
C ARG A 111 -1.16 3.66 3.85
N LEU A 112 -0.87 2.43 4.25
CA LEU A 112 0.32 1.70 3.83
C LEU A 112 0.30 1.38 2.32
N ILE A 113 -0.84 0.92 1.80
CA ILE A 113 -0.99 0.67 0.35
C ILE A 113 -0.77 1.96 -0.44
N LYS A 114 -1.35 3.08 0.01
CA LYS A 114 -1.20 4.38 -0.66
C LYS A 114 0.26 4.87 -0.64
N TYR A 115 0.96 4.67 0.47
CA TYR A 115 2.37 5.02 0.60
C TYR A 115 3.24 4.22 -0.37
N GLU A 116 2.95 2.93 -0.53
CA GLU A 116 3.72 2.07 -1.42
C GLU A 116 3.45 2.34 -2.90
N GLU A 117 2.19 2.59 -3.28
CA GLU A 117 1.84 3.00 -4.65
C GLU A 117 2.54 4.30 -5.05
N PHE A 118 2.64 5.24 -4.11
CA PHE A 118 3.37 6.49 -4.32
C PHE A 118 4.88 6.29 -4.48
N ASN A 119 5.49 5.37 -3.71
CA ASN A 119 6.90 5.04 -3.86
C ASN A 119 7.19 4.33 -5.19
N LEU A 120 6.33 3.40 -5.60
CA LEU A 120 6.44 2.74 -6.91
C LEU A 120 6.33 3.74 -8.06
N GLU A 121 5.41 4.70 -7.97
CA GLU A 121 5.27 5.76 -8.97
C GLU A 121 6.49 6.68 -9.01
N LYS A 122 7.05 7.04 -7.85
CA LYS A 122 8.30 7.82 -7.76
C LYS A 122 9.48 7.09 -8.39
N THR A 123 9.71 5.84 -8.01
CA THR A 123 10.78 5.03 -8.61
C THR A 123 10.57 4.86 -10.10
N SER A 124 9.33 4.65 -10.55
CA SER A 124 9.05 4.52 -11.99
C SER A 124 9.24 5.84 -12.75
N LYS A 125 9.02 7.00 -12.13
CA LYS A 125 9.32 8.31 -12.71
C LYS A 125 10.82 8.56 -12.76
N GLU A 126 11.55 8.32 -11.68
CA GLU A 126 13.01 8.46 -11.63
C GLU A 126 13.70 7.57 -12.67
N VAL A 127 13.26 6.32 -12.84
CA VAL A 127 13.79 5.40 -13.87
C VAL A 127 13.46 5.89 -15.28
N ARG A 128 12.26 6.43 -15.51
CA ARG A 128 11.89 6.99 -16.82
C ARG A 128 12.71 8.23 -17.12
N ASP A 129 12.88 9.14 -16.16
CA ASP A 129 13.64 10.38 -16.34
C ASP A 129 15.13 10.09 -16.57
N ALA A 130 15.70 9.10 -15.89
CA ALA A 130 17.06 8.63 -16.14
C ALA A 130 17.22 8.08 -17.57
N LYS A 131 16.28 7.25 -18.03
CA LYS A 131 16.31 6.68 -19.38
C LYS A 131 16.07 7.72 -20.48
N VAL A 132 15.23 8.72 -20.22
CA VAL A 132 15.02 9.85 -21.13
C VAL A 132 16.29 10.69 -21.26
N LYS A 133 17.01 10.94 -20.16
CA LYS A 133 18.31 11.64 -20.21
C LYS A 133 19.34 10.86 -21.03
N GLU A 134 19.50 9.56 -20.78
CA GLU A 134 20.43 8.71 -21.52
C GLU A 134 20.14 8.69 -23.03
N LEU A 135 18.86 8.57 -23.41
CA LEU A 135 18.44 8.60 -24.82
C LEU A 135 18.71 9.96 -25.49
N ASN A 136 18.50 11.07 -24.78
CA ASN A 136 18.82 12.40 -25.30
C ASN A 136 20.34 12.58 -25.50
N ASP A 137 21.15 12.08 -24.57
CA ASP A 137 22.62 12.12 -24.69
C ASP A 137 23.11 11.26 -25.87
N GLU A 138 22.49 10.12 -26.14
CA GLU A 138 22.81 9.31 -27.33
C GLU A 138 22.37 10.01 -28.62
N LEU A 139 21.21 10.65 -28.62
CA LEU A 139 20.66 11.35 -29.79
C LEU A 139 21.55 12.53 -30.18
N THR A 140 22.00 13.33 -29.21
CA THR A 140 22.94 14.44 -29.44
C THR A 140 24.29 13.96 -29.99
N LYS A 141 24.83 12.83 -29.50
CA LYS A 141 26.04 12.21 -30.08
C LYS A 141 25.82 11.79 -31.53
N LYS A 142 24.71 11.12 -31.83
CA LYS A 142 24.41 10.70 -33.21
C LYS A 142 24.23 11.92 -34.14
N GLU A 143 23.65 13.01 -33.67
CA GLU A 143 23.54 14.25 -34.44
C GLU A 143 24.91 14.85 -34.76
N GLN A 144 25.83 14.87 -33.79
CA GLN A 144 27.22 15.31 -34.00
C GLN A 144 27.98 14.41 -34.98
N ASP A 145 27.78 13.09 -34.91
CA ASP A 145 28.37 12.13 -35.85
C ASP A 145 27.84 12.36 -37.26
N ILE A 146 26.53 12.56 -37.42
CA ILE A 146 25.91 12.89 -38.72
C ILE A 146 26.47 14.19 -39.28
N GLU A 147 26.64 15.22 -38.45
CA GLU A 147 27.22 16.49 -38.89
C GLU A 147 28.67 16.31 -39.33
N THR A 148 29.44 15.50 -38.59
CA THR A 148 30.82 15.16 -38.92
C THR A 148 30.90 14.38 -40.24
N PHE A 149 30.04 13.37 -40.43
CA PHE A 149 29.96 12.63 -41.69
C PHE A 149 29.56 13.51 -42.87
N LYS A 150 28.64 14.47 -42.68
CA LYS A 150 28.30 15.45 -43.72
C LYS A 150 29.50 16.31 -44.10
N LYS A 151 30.30 16.78 -43.12
CA LYS A 151 31.52 17.54 -43.38
C LYS A 151 32.56 16.70 -44.13
N GLN A 152 32.76 15.45 -43.72
CA GLN A 152 33.68 14.51 -44.38
C GLN A 152 33.24 14.22 -45.83
N LYS A 153 31.95 13.95 -46.07
CA LYS A 153 31.41 13.75 -47.43
C LYS A 153 31.67 14.96 -48.32
N LYS A 154 31.39 16.17 -47.83
CA LYS A 154 31.62 17.42 -48.56
C LYS A 154 33.11 17.65 -48.85
N SER A 155 33.99 17.29 -47.92
CA SER A 155 35.44 17.37 -48.14
C SER A 155 35.90 16.35 -49.19
N LEU A 156 35.34 15.14 -49.18
CA LEU A 156 35.66 14.09 -50.14
C LEU A 156 35.17 14.44 -51.56
N GLU A 157 33.96 14.98 -51.68
CA GLU A 157 33.42 15.49 -52.96
C GLU A 157 34.35 16.55 -53.56
N LYS A 158 34.79 17.54 -52.76
CA LYS A 158 35.77 18.54 -53.22
C LYS A 158 37.09 17.92 -53.69
N ALA A 159 37.64 16.98 -52.92
CA ALA A 159 38.89 16.31 -53.29
C ALA A 159 38.75 15.48 -54.58
N TYR A 160 37.58 14.86 -54.79
CA TYR A 160 37.27 14.14 -56.03
C TYR A 160 37.16 15.10 -57.23
N ASP A 161 36.46 16.23 -57.06
CA ASP A 161 36.33 17.25 -58.09
C ASP A 161 37.72 17.82 -58.48
N GLU A 162 38.56 18.14 -57.49
CA GLU A 162 39.94 18.60 -57.71
C GLU A 162 40.81 17.56 -58.40
N LEU A 163 40.69 16.27 -58.03
CA LEU A 163 41.43 15.17 -58.67
C LEU A 163 40.98 14.98 -60.11
N SER A 164 39.67 15.04 -60.37
CA SER A 164 39.09 14.99 -61.72
C SER A 164 39.58 16.15 -62.58
N GLU A 165 39.59 17.37 -62.04
CA GLU A 165 40.09 18.55 -62.75
C GLU A 165 41.60 18.43 -63.06
N LYS A 166 42.40 17.90 -62.13
CA LYS A 166 43.84 17.61 -62.36
C LYS A 166 44.04 16.51 -63.40
N LEU A 167 43.28 15.42 -63.35
CA LEU A 167 43.35 14.34 -64.34
C LEU A 167 42.98 14.83 -65.74
N ASN A 168 41.94 15.66 -65.86
CA ASN A 168 41.55 16.29 -67.12
C ASN A 168 42.65 17.23 -67.66
N LYS A 169 43.38 17.94 -66.78
CA LYS A 169 44.52 18.78 -67.16
C LYS A 169 45.77 17.97 -67.54
N THR A 170 46.03 16.83 -66.90
CA THR A 170 47.22 15.98 -67.18
C THR A 170 47.02 15.02 -68.35
N SER A 171 45.79 14.59 -68.64
CA SER A 171 45.50 13.58 -69.68
C SER A 171 45.27 14.16 -71.08
N GLY A 172 45.34 15.49 -71.27
CA GLY A 172 45.36 16.11 -72.61
C GLY A 172 44.25 15.62 -73.55
N VAL A 173 43.00 15.56 -73.09
CA VAL A 173 41.86 15.31 -73.98
C VAL A 173 41.21 16.64 -74.33
N VAL A 174 41.50 17.13 -75.54
CA VAL A 174 40.68 18.11 -76.24
C VAL A 174 39.39 17.41 -76.63
N THR A 175 38.33 17.58 -75.85
CA THR A 175 36.97 17.49 -76.41
C THR A 175 36.43 18.89 -76.52
N ASP A 176 36.47 19.39 -77.76
CA ASP A 176 35.70 20.53 -78.21
C ASP A 176 34.21 20.27 -77.93
N LYS A 177 33.61 21.10 -77.10
CA LYS A 177 32.15 21.29 -77.07
C LYS A 177 31.86 22.74 -77.38
N LYS A 178 31.92 23.05 -78.67
CA LYS A 178 31.28 24.21 -79.27
C LYS A 178 30.66 23.82 -80.61
N SER A 179 29.41 23.37 -80.58
CA SER A 179 28.46 23.49 -81.69
C SER A 179 27.06 23.11 -81.21
N ASP A 180 26.15 24.08 -81.34
CA ASP A 180 24.69 24.12 -81.07
C ASP A 180 24.16 24.02 -79.62
#